data_AF-A0A7S2IY52-F1
#
_entry.id   AF-A0A7S2IY52-F1
#
_cell.length_a   1.000
_cell.length_b   1.000
_cell.length_c   1.000
_cell.angle_alpha   90.00
_cell.angle_beta   90.00
_cell.angle_gamma   90.00
#
_symmetry.space_group_name_H-M   'P 1'
#
loop_
_entity.id
_entity.type
_entity.pdbx_description
1 polymer ?
#
loop_
_entity_poly.entity_id
_entity_poly.type
_entity_poly.pdbx_seq_one_letter_code
_entity_poly.pdbx_strand_id
1 'polypeptide(L)'
;ADLFSRQVCEAGKCHVESKNGTGCYEGTLSNLGALMELWWVALPRSGVKTGRGAWFVADPAVGNMTLHLSDDGVPRAMLVEPTIAYVGRSNVFSYSWNVTFGDVRVGSASDAARIEGISCPQSERKACPRGPVQRMQVLRASNGEPWGRFDDRDLFNWLGQAVTLGAPGHFAFMNTKFLEVGDVEVNTTYGPWRDCNWDPVHKVEKCTEVPKDFEHLVSRSSAEQLTGPANAPGQCGPDDLVGSWFVLPHQGECGEGQTVGDGGCTWKLRKFKVVEMDCLRGDAFSQAWRADWQRPPFAAATRVLKEA
;
A
#
# COMPACT_ATOMS: atom_id res chain seq x y z
N ALA A 1 -18.83 -3.76 8.95
CA ALA A 1 -18.58 -2.40 9.44
C ALA A 1 -18.60 -1.50 8.23
N ASP A 2 -19.49 -0.52 8.21
CA ASP A 2 -19.67 0.32 7.03
C ASP A 2 -18.41 1.17 6.80
N LEU A 3 -17.92 1.13 5.56
CA LEU A 3 -16.85 2.00 5.08
C LEU A 3 -17.49 3.36 4.80
N PHE A 4 -17.03 4.39 5.51
CA PHE A 4 -17.45 5.76 5.23
C PHE A 4 -16.24 6.58 4.83
N SER A 5 -16.34 7.31 3.72
CA SER A 5 -15.41 8.37 3.37
C SER A 5 -16.21 9.64 3.05
N ARG A 6 -15.67 10.78 3.45
CA ARG A 6 -16.20 12.11 3.16
C ARG A 6 -15.07 12.97 2.66
N GLN A 7 -15.28 13.65 1.54
CA GLN A 7 -14.40 14.74 1.12
C GLN A 7 -14.89 16.06 1.74
N VAL A 8 -14.00 16.75 2.44
CA VAL A 8 -14.23 18.06 3.09
C VAL A 8 -13.38 19.08 2.36
N CYS A 9 -13.99 20.11 1.78
CA CYS A 9 -13.28 21.20 1.13
C CYS A 9 -13.49 22.50 1.90
N GLU A 10 -12.41 23.04 2.45
CA GLU A 10 -12.41 24.28 3.23
C GLU A 10 -11.31 25.22 2.70
N ALA A 11 -11.67 26.48 2.44
CA ALA A 11 -10.72 27.51 1.98
C ALA A 11 -9.85 27.10 0.76
N GLY A 12 -10.43 26.37 -0.19
CA GLY A 12 -9.73 25.93 -1.40
C GLY A 12 -8.79 24.73 -1.22
N LYS A 13 -8.78 24.10 -0.03
CA LYS A 13 -8.10 22.84 0.23
C LYS A 13 -9.12 21.76 0.52
N CYS A 14 -9.03 20.64 -0.20
CA CYS A 14 -9.85 19.47 0.06
C CYS A 14 -9.06 18.43 0.84
N HIS A 15 -9.71 17.77 1.79
CA HIS A 15 -9.21 16.61 2.49
C HIS A 15 -10.26 15.51 2.59
N VAL A 16 -9.86 14.27 2.83
CA VAL A 16 -10.78 13.14 2.99
C VAL A 16 -10.77 12.66 4.44
N GLU A 17 -11.95 12.58 5.06
CA GLU A 17 -12.19 11.96 6.36
C GLU A 17 -12.74 10.54 6.12
N SER A 18 -12.12 9.51 6.72
CA SER A 18 -12.55 8.11 6.54
C SER A 18 -12.69 7.36 7.86
N LYS A 19 -13.62 6.40 7.90
CA LYS A 19 -13.83 5.44 8.98
C LYS A 19 -13.70 4.02 8.41
N ASN A 20 -12.85 3.19 9.05
CA ASN A 20 -12.58 1.79 8.68
C ASN A 20 -11.86 1.55 7.33
N GLY A 21 -11.10 2.53 6.82
CA GLY A 21 -10.29 2.38 5.59
C GLY A 21 -8.81 2.08 5.88
N THR A 22 -8.15 1.32 5.01
CA THR A 22 -6.77 0.78 5.14
C THR A 22 -5.68 1.67 4.53
N GLY A 23 -5.80 3.00 4.55
CA GLY A 23 -4.79 3.86 3.92
C GLY A 23 -4.87 5.33 4.34
N CYS A 24 -3.70 5.94 4.53
CA CYS A 24 -3.55 7.09 5.41
C CYS A 24 -2.58 8.16 4.86
N TYR A 25 -3.10 9.18 4.15
CA TYR A 25 -2.34 10.37 3.74
C TYR A 25 -3.13 11.65 4.10
N GLU A 26 -2.45 12.74 4.43
CA GLU A 26 -3.10 14.04 4.66
C GLU A 26 -3.79 14.49 3.36
N GLY A 27 -5.10 14.68 3.41
CA GLY A 27 -5.86 15.23 2.30
C GLY A 27 -6.38 14.22 1.28
N THR A 28 -5.90 12.97 1.29
CA THR A 28 -6.20 11.99 0.25
C THR A 28 -6.27 10.59 0.85
N LEU A 29 -7.38 9.89 0.59
CA LEU A 29 -7.33 8.42 0.59
C LEU A 29 -6.43 8.02 -0.58
N SER A 30 -5.27 7.41 -0.33
CA SER A 30 -4.31 7.10 -1.41
C SER A 30 -4.98 6.39 -2.57
N ASN A 31 -5.81 5.39 -2.27
CA ASN A 31 -6.60 4.66 -3.25
C ASN A 31 -7.62 5.51 -4.02
N LEU A 32 -8.01 6.70 -3.55
CA LEU A 32 -8.81 7.69 -4.28
C LEU A 32 -7.99 8.72 -5.05
N GLY A 33 -6.65 8.71 -5.02
CA GLY A 33 -5.82 9.70 -5.71
C GLY A 33 -6.13 9.78 -7.21
N ALA A 34 -6.25 8.63 -7.87
CA ALA A 34 -6.64 8.57 -9.28
C ALA A 34 -8.05 9.13 -9.53
N LEU A 35 -9.00 8.85 -8.65
CA LEU A 35 -10.34 9.45 -8.71
C LEU A 35 -10.25 10.97 -8.58
N MET A 36 -9.48 11.49 -7.62
CA MET A 36 -9.38 12.93 -7.42
C MET A 36 -8.83 13.66 -8.64
N GLU A 37 -7.75 13.15 -9.24
CA GLU A 37 -7.19 13.71 -10.48
C GLU A 37 -8.19 13.62 -11.64
N LEU A 38 -8.82 12.46 -11.84
CA LEU A 38 -9.78 12.27 -12.94
C LEU A 38 -11.03 13.12 -12.77
N TRP A 39 -11.56 13.25 -11.55
CA TRP A 39 -12.78 14.00 -11.25
C TRP A 39 -12.57 15.51 -11.23
N TRP A 40 -11.53 15.99 -10.55
CA TRP A 40 -11.35 17.43 -10.34
C TRP A 40 -10.53 18.09 -11.43
N VAL A 41 -9.58 17.37 -12.03
CA VAL A 41 -8.65 17.93 -13.01
C VAL A 41 -9.05 17.53 -14.42
N ALA A 42 -9.21 16.24 -14.69
CA ALA A 42 -9.43 15.76 -16.06
C ALA A 42 -10.88 16.00 -16.54
N LEU A 43 -11.89 15.61 -15.76
CA LEU A 43 -13.30 15.67 -16.17
C LEU A 43 -13.76 17.07 -16.61
N PRO A 44 -13.42 18.19 -15.91
CA PRO A 44 -13.80 19.52 -16.36
C PRO A 44 -13.07 19.97 -17.64
N ARG A 45 -11.89 19.42 -17.92
CA ARG A 45 -11.03 19.81 -19.05
C ARG A 45 -11.31 19.02 -20.32
N SER A 46 -11.51 17.71 -20.19
CA SER A 46 -11.57 16.76 -21.30
C SER A 46 -12.72 15.76 -21.19
N GLY A 47 -13.62 15.92 -20.21
CA GLY A 47 -14.80 15.07 -20.07
C GLY A 47 -15.73 15.15 -21.28
N VAL A 48 -16.12 13.99 -21.79
CA VAL A 48 -17.04 13.85 -22.92
C VAL A 48 -18.34 13.22 -22.43
N LYS A 49 -19.47 13.81 -22.79
CA LYS A 49 -20.78 13.23 -22.53
C LYS A 49 -21.02 12.09 -23.52
N THR A 50 -21.17 10.87 -23.02
CA THR A 50 -21.34 9.65 -23.84
C THR A 50 -22.79 9.18 -23.93
N GLY A 51 -23.68 9.77 -23.13
CA GLY A 51 -25.11 9.46 -23.12
C GLY A 51 -25.91 10.38 -22.20
N ARG A 52 -27.18 10.06 -21.96
CA ARG A 52 -27.99 10.78 -20.97
C ARG A 52 -27.43 10.50 -19.57
N GLY A 53 -26.95 11.55 -18.90
CA GLY A 53 -26.33 11.44 -17.58
C GLY A 53 -24.94 10.80 -17.57
N ALA A 54 -24.45 10.24 -18.68
CA ALA A 54 -23.17 9.55 -18.73
C ALA A 54 -22.04 10.45 -19.22
N TRP A 55 -20.94 10.45 -18.46
CA TRP A 55 -19.71 11.15 -18.76
C TRP A 55 -18.55 10.18 -18.76
N PHE A 56 -17.61 10.41 -19.66
CA PHE A 56 -16.37 9.67 -19.75
C PHE A 56 -15.20 10.64 -19.79
N VAL A 57 -14.13 10.31 -19.08
CA VAL A 57 -12.85 10.99 -19.21
C VAL A 57 -11.74 9.95 -19.28
N ALA A 58 -10.78 10.21 -20.15
CA ALA A 58 -9.56 9.44 -20.28
C ALA A 58 -8.36 10.38 -20.17
N ASP A 59 -7.45 10.08 -19.27
CA ASP A 59 -6.15 10.71 -19.13
C ASP A 59 -5.08 9.61 -19.22
N PRO A 60 -4.25 9.57 -20.28
CA PRO A 60 -3.23 8.55 -20.45
C PRO A 60 -2.20 8.48 -19.31
N ALA A 61 -2.00 9.58 -18.57
CA ALA A 61 -1.09 9.63 -17.44
C ALA A 61 -1.73 9.14 -16.14
N VAL A 62 -3.06 9.23 -15.99
CA VAL A 62 -3.76 8.92 -14.74
C VAL A 62 -4.65 7.69 -14.85
N GLY A 63 -5.53 7.62 -15.85
CA GLY A 63 -6.48 6.52 -16.04
C GLY A 63 -7.75 6.93 -16.77
N ASN A 64 -8.79 6.12 -16.62
CA ASN A 64 -10.11 6.38 -17.15
C ASN A 64 -11.13 6.51 -16.01
N MET A 65 -12.14 7.34 -16.22
CA MET A 65 -13.31 7.40 -15.35
C MET A 65 -14.59 7.48 -16.18
N THR A 66 -15.56 6.63 -15.84
CA THR A 66 -16.93 6.73 -16.32
C THR A 66 -17.83 7.12 -15.16
N LEU A 67 -18.66 8.14 -15.35
CA LEU A 67 -19.56 8.69 -14.34
C LEU A 67 -20.98 8.72 -14.89
N HIS A 68 -21.93 8.21 -14.11
CA HIS A 68 -23.36 8.32 -14.38
C HIS A 68 -24.02 9.24 -13.36
N LEU A 69 -24.55 10.36 -13.85
CA LEU A 69 -25.37 11.30 -13.13
C LEU A 69 -26.85 11.02 -13.44
N SER A 70 -27.73 11.12 -12.45
CA SER A 70 -29.16 11.25 -12.71
C SER A 70 -29.52 12.63 -13.24
N ASP A 71 -30.77 12.81 -13.67
CA ASP A 71 -31.25 14.09 -14.24
C ASP A 71 -31.17 15.26 -13.24
N ASP A 72 -31.13 14.98 -11.94
CA ASP A 72 -30.90 15.94 -10.84
C ASP A 72 -29.42 16.34 -10.66
N GLY A 73 -28.52 15.82 -11.51
CA GLY A 73 -27.08 16.05 -11.44
C GLY A 73 -26.35 15.22 -10.37
N VAL A 74 -27.04 14.31 -9.69
CA VAL A 74 -26.49 13.50 -8.61
C VAL A 74 -25.77 12.26 -9.15
N PRO A 75 -24.53 11.96 -8.71
CA PRO A 75 -23.84 10.72 -9.08
C PRO A 75 -24.62 9.48 -8.61
N ARG A 76 -24.81 8.52 -9.50
CA ARG A 76 -25.48 7.23 -9.24
C ARG A 76 -24.55 6.05 -9.39
N ALA A 77 -23.64 6.13 -10.36
CA ALA A 77 -22.60 5.12 -10.53
C ALA A 77 -21.31 5.75 -11.04
N MET A 78 -20.19 5.13 -10.70
CA MET A 78 -18.87 5.56 -11.12
C MET A 78 -17.97 4.35 -11.29
N LEU A 79 -17.24 4.31 -12.40
CA LEU A 79 -16.14 3.38 -12.64
C LEU A 79 -14.85 4.19 -12.76
N VAL A 80 -13.82 3.83 -12.00
CA VAL A 80 -12.48 4.41 -12.05
C VAL A 80 -11.49 3.31 -12.34
N GLU A 81 -10.68 3.50 -13.39
CA GLU A 81 -9.67 2.55 -13.86
C GLU A 81 -8.33 3.29 -14.02
N PRO A 82 -7.51 3.38 -12.97
CA PRO A 82 -6.20 4.03 -13.05
C PRO A 82 -5.27 3.31 -14.02
N THR A 83 -4.34 4.04 -14.62
CA THR A 83 -3.24 3.39 -15.34
C THR A 83 -2.25 2.75 -14.37
N ILE A 84 -1.65 1.65 -14.80
CA ILE A 84 -0.56 1.01 -14.06
C ILE A 84 0.63 1.97 -13.88
N ALA A 85 0.85 2.89 -14.82
CA ALA A 85 1.91 3.88 -14.74
C ALA A 85 1.68 4.92 -13.62
N TYR A 86 0.41 5.24 -13.30
CA TYR A 86 0.07 6.21 -12.27
C TYR A 86 0.18 5.63 -10.86
N VAL A 87 -0.48 4.49 -10.62
CA VAL A 87 -0.61 3.93 -9.26
C VAL A 87 0.35 2.78 -8.99
N GLY A 88 0.98 2.22 -10.03
CA GLY A 88 1.79 1.01 -9.93
C GLY A 88 0.99 -0.27 -10.18
N ARG A 89 1.71 -1.33 -10.61
CA ARG A 89 1.08 -2.63 -10.93
C ARG A 89 0.43 -3.30 -9.72
N SER A 90 1.05 -3.21 -8.56
CA SER A 90 0.55 -3.83 -7.32
C SER A 90 -0.72 -3.15 -6.81
N ASN A 91 -0.92 -1.89 -7.16
CA ASN A 91 -1.98 -1.04 -6.65
C ASN A 91 -3.15 -0.84 -7.62
N VAL A 92 -2.99 -1.17 -8.91
CA VAL A 92 -4.01 -0.88 -9.94
C VAL A 92 -5.40 -1.34 -9.53
N PHE A 93 -5.52 -2.54 -8.96
CA PHE A 93 -6.81 -3.08 -8.52
C PHE A 93 -7.35 -2.40 -7.25
N SER A 94 -6.48 -2.13 -6.27
CA SER A 94 -6.85 -1.43 -5.03
C SER A 94 -7.30 0.02 -5.27
N TYR A 95 -6.88 0.61 -6.40
CA TYR A 95 -7.23 1.96 -6.84
C TYR A 95 -8.28 1.95 -7.96
N SER A 96 -8.75 0.78 -8.37
CA SER A 96 -9.88 0.63 -9.30
C SER A 96 -11.18 0.55 -8.52
N TRP A 97 -12.18 1.32 -8.95
CA TRP A 97 -13.41 1.47 -8.20
C TRP A 97 -14.60 1.27 -9.09
N ASN A 98 -15.54 0.42 -8.67
CA ASN A 98 -16.89 0.36 -9.23
C ASN A 98 -17.87 0.71 -8.12
N VAL A 99 -18.28 1.97 -8.08
CA VAL A 99 -19.09 2.56 -7.00
C VAL A 99 -20.51 2.74 -7.50
N THR A 100 -21.48 2.28 -6.71
CA THR A 100 -22.90 2.64 -6.86
C THR A 100 -23.30 3.48 -5.66
N PHE A 101 -23.86 4.66 -5.91
CA PHE A 101 -24.25 5.61 -4.87
C PHE A 101 -25.73 5.45 -4.53
N GLY A 102 -26.02 5.11 -3.28
CA GLY A 102 -27.36 5.08 -2.70
C GLY A 102 -27.59 6.27 -1.76
N ASP A 103 -28.85 6.68 -1.59
CA ASP A 103 -29.29 7.68 -0.60
C ASP A 103 -28.48 8.99 -0.57
N VAL A 104 -28.05 9.46 -1.75
CA VAL A 104 -27.27 10.70 -1.87
C VAL A 104 -28.11 11.90 -1.48
N ARG A 105 -27.66 12.64 -0.47
CA ARG A 105 -28.26 13.89 -0.01
C ARG A 105 -27.41 15.05 -0.49
N VAL A 106 -27.99 15.91 -1.32
CA VAL A 106 -27.36 17.17 -1.75
C VAL A 106 -27.77 18.26 -0.75
N GLY A 107 -26.79 18.89 -0.12
CA GLY A 107 -27.01 19.95 0.87
C GLY A 107 -25.71 20.69 1.16
N SER A 108 -25.75 21.68 2.06
CA SER A 108 -24.53 22.34 2.53
C SER A 108 -23.67 21.36 3.33
N ALA A 109 -22.35 21.47 3.19
CA ALA A 109 -21.41 20.65 3.95
C ALA A 109 -21.54 20.84 5.47
N SER A 110 -22.15 21.95 5.92
CA SER A 110 -22.43 22.26 7.32
C SER A 110 -23.44 21.32 7.99
N ASP A 111 -24.35 20.72 7.21
CA ASP A 111 -25.49 19.97 7.73
C ASP A 111 -25.27 18.45 7.65
N ALA A 112 -24.16 18.03 7.02
CA ALA A 112 -23.73 16.65 7.00
C ALA A 112 -23.20 16.25 8.39
N ALA A 113 -23.62 15.08 8.90
CA ALA A 113 -23.09 14.54 10.14
C ALA A 113 -21.56 14.46 10.05
N ARG A 114 -20.86 15.03 11.04
CA ARG A 114 -19.41 14.98 11.11
C ARG A 114 -18.97 13.52 11.22
N ILE A 115 -18.15 13.07 10.29
CA ILE A 115 -17.45 11.81 10.42
C ILE A 115 -16.17 12.16 11.17
N GLU A 116 -15.96 11.61 12.37
CA GLU A 116 -14.63 11.67 12.98
C GLU A 116 -13.66 10.94 12.06
N GLY A 117 -12.90 11.71 11.29
CA GLY A 117 -11.80 11.18 10.51
C GLY A 117 -10.85 10.47 11.46
N ILE A 118 -10.46 9.24 11.14
CA ILE A 118 -9.29 8.64 11.77
C ILE A 118 -8.12 9.49 11.31
N SER A 119 -7.61 10.37 12.18
CA SER A 119 -6.43 11.16 11.88
C SER A 119 -5.28 10.20 11.68
N CYS A 120 -4.93 10.07 10.42
CA CYS A 120 -3.89 9.18 10.01
C CYS A 120 -2.54 9.69 10.47
N PRO A 121 -1.65 8.78 10.78
CA PRO A 121 -0.71 9.07 11.80
C PRO A 121 0.56 9.40 10.93
N GLN A 122 0.83 10.71 10.70
CA GLN A 122 1.77 11.19 9.65
C GLN A 122 3.15 10.55 9.77
N SER A 123 3.62 9.75 8.80
CA SER A 123 4.93 9.10 8.89
C SER A 123 6.06 10.07 9.25
N GLU A 124 6.86 9.69 10.24
CA GLU A 124 7.88 10.54 10.81
C GLU A 124 8.95 10.77 9.75
N ARG A 125 9.21 12.04 9.43
CA ARG A 125 10.25 12.40 8.47
C ARG A 125 11.66 12.35 9.07
N LYS A 126 11.87 11.50 10.08
CA LYS A 126 13.15 11.32 10.77
C LYS A 126 13.51 9.85 10.77
N ALA A 127 14.80 9.56 10.79
CA ALA A 127 15.28 8.22 11.05
C ALA A 127 15.01 7.81 12.50
N CYS A 128 14.89 6.50 12.73
CA CYS A 128 14.89 5.96 14.08
C CYS A 128 16.21 6.25 14.81
N PRO A 129 16.23 6.18 16.15
CA PRO A 129 17.48 6.19 16.89
C PRO A 129 18.46 5.13 16.36
N ARG A 130 19.77 5.40 16.50
CA ARG A 130 20.83 4.50 16.03
C ARG A 130 20.61 3.09 16.58
N GLY A 131 20.29 2.17 15.67
CA GLY A 131 19.95 0.79 16.00
C GLY A 131 21.10 -0.18 15.75
N PRO A 132 21.05 -1.39 16.33
CA PRO A 132 21.99 -2.46 16.00
C PRO A 132 21.80 -2.99 14.58
N VAL A 133 22.79 -3.74 14.11
CA VAL A 133 22.63 -4.63 12.94
C VAL A 133 21.88 -5.89 13.38
N GLN A 134 20.85 -6.27 12.64
CA GLN A 134 20.05 -7.46 12.90
C GLN A 134 20.02 -8.39 11.68
N ARG A 135 19.91 -9.68 11.95
CA ARG A 135 19.58 -10.69 10.94
C ARG A 135 18.09 -10.94 10.98
N MET A 136 17.45 -10.89 9.82
CA MET A 136 16.02 -11.16 9.71
C MET A 136 15.68 -11.82 8.38
N GLN A 137 14.48 -12.39 8.32
CA GLN A 137 13.90 -12.85 7.07
C GLN A 137 12.93 -11.81 6.54
N VAL A 138 13.10 -11.50 5.26
CA VAL A 138 12.18 -10.68 4.48
C VAL A 138 11.64 -11.52 3.34
N LEU A 139 10.40 -11.24 2.97
CA LEU A 139 9.63 -12.00 2.01
C LEU A 139 9.12 -11.08 0.90
N ARG A 140 8.98 -11.66 -0.29
CA ARG A 140 8.40 -10.98 -1.44
C ARG A 140 7.51 -11.94 -2.23
N ALA A 141 6.28 -11.55 -2.49
CA ALA A 141 5.43 -12.19 -3.49
C ALA A 141 5.75 -11.65 -4.88
N SER A 142 5.93 -12.53 -5.87
CA SER A 142 6.22 -12.11 -7.23
C SER A 142 5.80 -13.14 -8.29
N ASN A 143 5.70 -12.71 -9.53
CA ASN A 143 5.25 -13.55 -10.67
C ASN A 143 6.40 -14.10 -11.52
N GLY A 144 7.63 -13.97 -11.02
CA GLY A 144 8.82 -13.99 -11.86
C GLY A 144 9.49 -12.63 -11.81
N GLU A 145 10.78 -12.63 -11.48
CA GLU A 145 11.78 -11.63 -11.92
C GLU A 145 12.11 -10.42 -11.03
N PRO A 146 13.37 -9.97 -11.18
CA PRO A 146 14.59 -10.79 -11.12
C PRO A 146 14.74 -11.42 -9.73
N TRP A 147 15.10 -12.71 -9.70
CA TRP A 147 15.29 -13.44 -8.44
C TRP A 147 16.46 -12.92 -7.64
N GLY A 148 16.30 -12.84 -6.32
CA GLY A 148 17.36 -12.36 -5.44
C GLY A 148 17.61 -10.86 -5.51
N ARG A 149 16.74 -10.10 -6.19
CA ARG A 149 16.75 -8.63 -6.18
C ARG A 149 15.71 -8.14 -5.17
N PHE A 150 16.19 -7.76 -4.00
CA PHE A 150 15.36 -7.27 -2.89
C PHE A 150 15.42 -5.74 -2.75
N ASP A 151 16.29 -5.10 -3.53
CA ASP A 151 16.44 -3.66 -3.60
C ASP A 151 15.20 -2.98 -4.20
N ASP A 152 14.80 -1.85 -3.61
CA ASP A 152 13.71 -0.98 -4.05
C ASP A 152 12.36 -1.70 -4.24
N ARG A 153 12.05 -2.65 -3.36
CA ARG A 153 10.80 -3.42 -3.42
C ARG A 153 10.10 -3.41 -2.07
N ASP A 154 8.79 -3.53 -2.12
CA ASP A 154 7.99 -3.83 -0.95
C ASP A 154 8.22 -5.27 -0.51
N LEU A 155 8.79 -5.41 0.68
CA LEU A 155 9.07 -6.66 1.34
C LEU A 155 8.34 -6.70 2.67
N PHE A 156 8.09 -7.90 3.19
CA PHE A 156 7.42 -8.04 4.48
C PHE A 156 8.09 -9.13 5.31
N ASN A 157 7.87 -9.13 6.63
CA ASN A 157 8.26 -10.26 7.45
C ASN A 157 7.13 -11.31 7.51
N TRP A 158 7.36 -12.44 8.16
CA TRP A 158 6.38 -13.54 8.20
C TRP A 158 5.02 -13.21 8.84
N LEU A 159 4.93 -12.09 9.56
CA LEU A 159 3.75 -11.70 10.31
C LEU A 159 2.93 -10.70 9.47
N GLY A 160 1.59 -10.80 9.50
CA GLY A 160 0.72 -9.83 8.83
C GLY A 160 0.27 -10.18 7.43
N GLN A 161 1.24 -10.29 6.53
CA GLN A 161 0.98 -9.96 5.13
C GLN A 161 0.22 -11.01 4.32
N ALA A 162 0.31 -12.28 4.72
CA ALA A 162 -0.55 -13.32 4.15
C ALA A 162 -2.05 -13.06 4.42
N VAL A 163 -2.37 -12.23 5.41
CA VAL A 163 -3.73 -11.99 5.88
C VAL A 163 -4.20 -10.56 5.62
N THR A 164 -3.31 -9.56 5.68
CA THR A 164 -3.72 -8.14 5.59
C THR A 164 -3.93 -7.63 4.16
N LEU A 165 -3.24 -8.19 3.15
CA LEU A 165 -3.46 -7.83 1.74
C LEU A 165 -4.46 -8.77 1.06
N GLY A 166 -5.74 -8.42 1.15
CA GLY A 166 -6.80 -9.13 0.43
C GLY A 166 -8.19 -8.86 0.94
N ALA A 167 -9.21 -9.23 0.16
CA ALA A 167 -10.59 -9.36 0.64
C ALA A 167 -10.86 -10.83 1.00
N PRO A 168 -11.98 -11.16 1.69
CA PRO A 168 -12.41 -12.55 1.84
C PRO A 168 -12.42 -13.32 0.53
N GLY A 169 -11.55 -14.34 0.42
CA GLY A 169 -11.39 -15.16 -0.78
C GLY A 169 -10.49 -14.57 -1.87
N HIS A 170 -9.89 -13.39 -1.65
CA HIS A 170 -8.96 -12.76 -2.59
C HIS A 170 -7.63 -12.46 -1.91
N PHE A 171 -6.75 -13.46 -1.90
CA PHE A 171 -5.44 -13.39 -1.28
C PHE A 171 -4.45 -12.67 -2.22
N ALA A 172 -4.36 -11.34 -2.18
CA ALA A 172 -3.56 -10.60 -3.16
C ALA A 172 -2.09 -11.06 -3.19
N PHE A 173 -1.53 -11.34 -2.01
CA PHE A 173 -0.22 -11.98 -1.84
C PHE A 173 -0.15 -13.38 -2.47
N MET A 174 -1.10 -14.27 -2.16
CA MET A 174 -1.06 -15.65 -2.67
C MET A 174 -1.41 -15.75 -4.14
N ASN A 175 -1.95 -14.70 -4.78
CA ASN A 175 -2.25 -14.68 -6.21
C ASN A 175 -0.99 -14.60 -7.07
N THR A 176 0.17 -14.29 -6.48
CA THR A 176 1.44 -14.38 -7.21
C THR A 176 1.89 -15.83 -7.37
N LYS A 177 2.79 -16.08 -8.33
CA LYS A 177 3.29 -17.45 -8.59
C LYS A 177 4.34 -17.91 -7.59
N PHE A 178 5.12 -16.99 -7.04
CA PHE A 178 6.28 -17.31 -6.22
C PHE A 178 6.33 -16.48 -4.95
N LEU A 179 6.96 -17.05 -3.93
CA LEU A 179 7.39 -16.42 -2.70
C LEU A 179 8.91 -16.48 -2.63
N GLU A 180 9.56 -15.32 -2.65
CA GLU A 180 10.99 -15.21 -2.34
C GLU A 180 11.16 -15.02 -0.84
N VAL A 181 12.09 -15.78 -0.26
CA VAL A 181 12.47 -15.67 1.16
C VAL A 181 13.95 -15.31 1.20
N GLY A 182 14.26 -14.10 1.64
CA GLY A 182 15.61 -13.57 1.77
C GLY A 182 16.06 -13.50 3.22
N ASP A 183 17.24 -14.05 3.52
CA ASP A 183 17.93 -13.80 4.78
C ASP A 183 18.80 -12.56 4.61
N VAL A 184 18.49 -11.51 5.36
CA VAL A 184 19.16 -10.20 5.26
C VAL A 184 19.83 -9.80 6.58
N GLU A 185 20.96 -9.10 6.47
CA GLU A 185 21.51 -8.28 7.55
C GLU A 185 21.10 -6.83 7.32
N VAL A 186 20.54 -6.17 8.33
CA VAL A 186 19.98 -4.81 8.22
C VAL A 186 20.38 -3.99 9.43
N ASN A 187 20.82 -2.75 9.21
CA ASN A 187 20.91 -1.75 10.24
C ASN A 187 19.50 -1.24 10.60
N THR A 188 19.13 -1.33 11.87
CA THR A 188 17.77 -0.98 12.35
C THR A 188 17.54 0.50 12.62
N THR A 189 18.47 1.37 12.18
CA THR A 189 18.26 2.83 12.10
C THR A 189 17.33 3.13 10.92
N TYR A 190 16.08 2.68 11.02
CA TYR A 190 15.13 2.71 9.91
C TYR A 190 14.78 4.15 9.47
N GLY A 191 14.67 4.35 8.17
CA GLY A 191 14.17 5.57 7.56
C GLY A 191 12.63 5.60 7.44
N PRO A 192 12.07 6.74 6.98
CA PRO A 192 10.64 6.87 6.70
C PRO A 192 10.16 5.83 5.68
N TRP A 193 8.91 5.38 5.81
CA TRP A 193 8.29 4.42 4.89
C TRP A 193 8.34 4.89 3.42
N ARG A 194 8.57 3.96 2.50
CA ARG A 194 8.50 4.13 1.06
C ARG A 194 7.59 3.06 0.49
N ASP A 195 6.69 3.46 -0.39
CA ASP A 195 5.90 2.53 -1.20
C ASP A 195 6.60 2.38 -2.55
N CYS A 196 6.98 1.16 -2.91
CA CYS A 196 7.72 0.83 -4.13
C CYS A 196 6.88 0.01 -5.10
N ASN A 197 6.68 0.56 -6.29
CA ASN A 197 5.82 -0.03 -7.30
C ASN A 197 6.53 -0.24 -8.64
N TRP A 198 6.20 -1.35 -9.29
CA TRP A 198 6.70 -1.63 -10.63
C TRP A 198 6.15 -0.63 -11.64
N ASP A 199 7.05 0.12 -12.26
CA ASP A 199 6.77 0.97 -13.42
C ASP A 199 6.89 0.12 -14.70
N PRO A 200 5.78 -0.22 -15.37
CA PRO A 200 5.81 -1.07 -16.56
C PRO A 200 6.39 -0.35 -17.78
N VAL A 201 6.41 0.98 -17.80
CA VAL A 201 6.91 1.78 -18.92
C VAL A 201 8.43 1.73 -18.92
N HIS A 202 9.04 2.02 -17.77
CA HIS A 202 10.49 2.06 -17.62
C HIS A 202 11.09 0.71 -17.21
N LYS A 203 10.26 -0.25 -16.81
CA LYS A 203 10.65 -1.59 -16.33
C LYS A 203 11.60 -1.52 -15.14
N VAL A 204 11.28 -0.65 -14.18
CA VAL A 204 12.01 -0.47 -12.92
C VAL A 204 11.02 -0.40 -11.76
N GLU A 205 11.48 -0.72 -10.56
CA GLU A 205 10.72 -0.40 -9.36
C GLU A 205 10.88 1.10 -9.06
N LYS A 206 9.78 1.80 -8.81
CA LYS A 206 9.76 3.22 -8.46
C LYS A 206 9.21 3.36 -7.06
N CYS A 207 10.07 3.87 -6.17
CA CYS A 207 9.73 4.13 -4.79
C CYS A 207 9.28 5.58 -4.59
N THR A 208 8.42 5.78 -3.58
CA THR A 208 8.09 7.12 -3.08
C THR A 208 9.36 7.83 -2.61
N GLU A 209 9.51 9.10 -2.99
CA GLU A 209 10.68 9.90 -2.64
C GLU A 209 10.76 10.18 -1.13
N VAL A 210 11.98 10.18 -0.60
CA VAL A 210 12.31 10.58 0.77
C VAL A 210 13.39 11.66 0.75
N PRO A 211 13.57 12.42 1.84
CA PRO A 211 14.72 13.32 1.95
C PRO A 211 16.05 12.60 1.67
N LYS A 212 16.96 13.28 0.96
CA LYS A 212 18.25 12.73 0.51
C LYS A 212 19.05 12.06 1.62
N ASP A 213 19.03 12.64 2.82
CA ASP A 213 19.76 12.12 3.98
C ASP A 213 19.29 10.72 4.42
N PHE A 214 18.11 10.28 3.96
CA PHE A 214 17.54 8.98 4.30
C PHE A 214 17.52 8.00 3.12
N GLU A 215 17.94 8.39 1.91
CA GLU A 215 17.84 7.56 0.70
C GLU A 215 18.48 6.17 0.86
N HIS A 216 19.55 6.07 1.64
CA HIS A 216 20.29 4.84 1.92
C HIS A 216 19.73 4.01 3.09
N LEU A 217 18.79 4.52 3.89
CA LEU A 217 18.26 3.82 5.06
C LEU A 217 17.16 2.83 4.66
N VAL A 218 17.22 1.61 5.22
CA VAL A 218 16.10 0.67 5.14
C VAL A 218 14.86 1.33 5.70
N SER A 219 13.78 1.31 4.92
CA SER A 219 12.49 1.88 5.34
C SER A 219 11.67 0.80 6.02
N ARG A 220 10.89 1.17 7.03
CA ARG A 220 10.02 0.24 7.76
C ARG A 220 8.70 0.90 8.12
N SER A 221 7.61 0.14 8.01
CA SER A 221 6.28 0.50 8.49
C SER A 221 5.64 -0.72 9.12
N SER A 222 4.69 -0.53 10.04
CA SER A 222 3.79 -1.62 10.36
C SER A 222 2.93 -2.00 9.17
N ALA A 223 2.56 -3.28 9.08
CA ALA A 223 1.68 -3.78 8.04
C ALA A 223 0.35 -3.03 8.09
N GLU A 224 -0.04 -2.48 6.94
CA GLU A 224 -1.22 -1.61 6.79
C GLU A 224 -1.25 -0.42 7.77
N GLN A 225 -0.08 -0.05 8.33
CA GLN A 225 0.07 1.03 9.31
C GLN A 225 -0.83 0.87 10.56
N LEU A 226 -1.16 -0.37 10.93
CA LEU A 226 -2.16 -0.66 11.98
C LEU A 226 -1.64 -0.51 13.41
N THR A 227 -0.31 -0.52 13.60
CA THR A 227 0.33 -0.51 14.92
C THR A 227 1.43 0.56 14.99
N GLY A 228 1.77 0.94 16.22
CA GLY A 228 2.77 1.96 16.51
C GLY A 228 2.16 3.35 16.74
N PRO A 229 3.00 4.36 17.01
CA PRO A 229 2.52 5.73 17.11
C PRO A 229 1.85 6.10 15.80
N ALA A 230 0.68 6.72 15.87
CA ALA A 230 0.66 8.13 15.55
C ALA A 230 1.45 8.51 14.27
N ASN A 231 2.22 9.55 14.42
CA ASN A 231 3.16 10.00 13.44
C ASN A 231 4.26 8.99 12.97
N ALA A 232 4.25 7.68 13.23
CA ALA A 232 5.33 6.78 12.82
C ALA A 232 4.91 5.29 12.87
N PRO A 233 3.84 4.87 12.17
CA PRO A 233 3.26 3.56 12.38
C PRO A 233 4.28 2.44 12.10
N GLY A 234 4.71 1.77 13.17
CA GLY A 234 5.67 0.67 13.16
C GLY A 234 7.10 1.00 12.70
N GLN A 235 7.48 2.26 12.48
CA GLN A 235 8.83 2.59 11.98
C GLN A 235 9.92 2.22 13.00
N CYS A 236 9.84 2.76 14.22
CA CYS A 236 10.90 2.66 15.24
C CYS A 236 10.57 1.78 16.45
N GLY A 237 9.36 1.22 16.50
CA GLY A 237 8.87 0.40 17.61
C GLY A 237 8.82 -1.10 17.28
N PRO A 238 8.63 -1.96 18.28
CA PRO A 238 8.30 -3.36 18.02
C PRO A 238 6.99 -3.43 17.22
N ASP A 239 6.86 -4.49 16.42
CA ASP A 239 5.66 -4.76 15.65
C ASP A 239 5.40 -6.26 15.58
N ASP A 240 4.93 -6.75 16.72
CA ASP A 240 4.64 -8.15 17.02
C ASP A 240 3.16 -8.50 16.82
N LEU A 241 2.32 -7.51 16.51
CA LEU A 241 0.90 -7.71 16.29
C LEU A 241 0.57 -7.94 14.81
N VAL A 242 1.05 -7.08 13.91
CA VAL A 242 0.69 -7.20 12.49
C VAL A 242 1.89 -7.41 11.58
N GLY A 243 3.11 -7.40 12.12
CA GLY A 243 4.32 -7.54 11.30
C GLY A 243 4.58 -6.29 10.47
N SER A 244 5.75 -6.25 9.85
CA SER A 244 6.23 -5.01 9.23
C SER A 244 6.45 -5.17 7.74
N TRP A 245 6.20 -4.07 7.03
CA TRP A 245 6.72 -3.82 5.71
C TRP A 245 8.12 -3.23 5.76
N PHE A 246 8.92 -3.54 4.75
CA PHE A 246 10.28 -3.08 4.57
C PHE A 246 10.52 -2.68 3.11
N VAL A 247 11.35 -1.67 2.92
CA VAL A 247 12.01 -1.40 1.63
C VAL A 247 13.50 -1.33 1.87
N LEU A 248 14.26 -2.12 1.14
CA LEU A 248 15.72 -2.10 1.16
C LEU A 248 16.19 -1.23 0.01
N PRO A 249 16.63 0.01 0.21
CA PRO A 249 17.00 0.88 -0.91
C PRO A 249 18.30 0.43 -1.56
N HIS A 250 18.40 0.47 -2.89
CA HIS A 250 19.66 0.11 -3.56
C HIS A 250 20.85 0.98 -3.12
N GLN A 251 20.62 2.25 -2.77
CA GLN A 251 21.66 3.16 -2.26
C GLN A 251 22.23 2.69 -0.90
N GLY A 252 21.48 1.86 -0.18
CA GLY A 252 21.87 1.25 1.09
C GLY A 252 22.51 -0.14 0.96
N GLU A 253 22.57 -0.70 -0.26
CA GLU A 253 23.06 -2.05 -0.47
C GLU A 253 24.58 -2.14 -0.24
N CYS A 254 24.99 -3.07 0.62
CA CYS A 254 26.39 -3.35 0.88
C CYS A 254 27.02 -4.16 -0.26
N GLY A 255 28.12 -3.64 -0.81
CA GLY A 255 28.95 -4.35 -1.76
C GLY A 255 29.74 -5.52 -1.15
N GLU A 256 30.50 -6.20 -1.99
CA GLU A 256 31.39 -7.28 -1.56
C GLU A 256 32.43 -6.78 -0.53
N GLY A 257 32.65 -7.55 0.53
CA GLY A 257 33.56 -7.19 1.63
C GLY A 257 33.08 -6.09 2.58
N GLN A 258 32.03 -5.33 2.23
CA GLN A 258 31.48 -4.31 3.12
C GLN A 258 30.69 -4.93 4.29
N THR A 259 30.73 -4.24 5.43
CA THR A 259 29.99 -4.59 6.65
C THR A 259 28.81 -3.67 6.81
N VAL A 260 27.63 -4.24 7.10
CA VAL A 260 26.40 -3.49 7.36
C VAL A 260 26.59 -2.54 8.55
N GLY A 261 26.19 -1.28 8.38
CA GLY A 261 26.33 -0.21 9.37
C GLY A 261 25.38 0.95 9.07
N ASP A 262 25.69 2.13 9.59
CA ASP A 262 24.91 3.36 9.37
C ASP A 262 25.64 4.36 8.45
N GLY A 263 26.85 4.04 8.00
CA GLY A 263 27.67 4.88 7.10
C GLY A 263 27.42 4.63 5.62
N GLY A 264 26.16 4.56 5.19
CA GLY A 264 25.78 4.40 3.78
C GLY A 264 25.43 2.96 3.35
N CYS A 265 26.17 1.94 3.79
CA CYS A 265 25.81 0.53 3.56
C CYS A 265 24.99 0.01 4.76
N THR A 266 23.68 -0.14 4.57
CA THR A 266 22.69 -0.36 5.63
C THR A 266 22.03 -1.72 5.57
N TRP A 267 22.21 -2.47 4.48
CA TRP A 267 21.72 -3.83 4.40
C TRP A 267 22.50 -4.70 3.43
N LYS A 268 22.40 -6.02 3.64
CA LYS A 268 23.04 -7.02 2.79
C LYS A 268 22.18 -8.27 2.68
N LEU A 269 21.90 -8.70 1.46
CA LEU A 269 21.34 -10.03 1.21
C LEU A 269 22.42 -11.10 1.43
N ARG A 270 22.11 -12.11 2.24
CA ARG A 270 23.05 -13.21 2.52
C ARG A 270 22.79 -14.42 1.66
N LYS A 271 21.52 -14.80 1.58
CA LYS A 271 21.01 -15.89 0.76
C LYS A 271 19.53 -15.68 0.56
N PHE A 272 18.99 -16.30 -0.48
CA PHE A 272 17.56 -16.34 -0.71
C PHE A 272 17.17 -17.72 -1.23
N LYS A 273 15.88 -18.02 -1.13
CA LYS A 273 15.23 -19.13 -1.80
C LYS A 273 13.93 -18.65 -2.44
N VAL A 274 13.47 -19.38 -3.44
CA VAL A 274 12.18 -19.15 -4.10
C VAL A 274 11.31 -20.38 -3.85
N VAL A 275 10.05 -20.14 -3.48
CA VAL A 275 9.04 -21.18 -3.25
C VAL A 275 7.90 -20.93 -4.21
N GLU A 276 7.41 -21.98 -4.88
CA GLU A 276 6.19 -21.89 -5.66
C GLU A 276 4.98 -21.72 -4.73
N MET A 277 4.16 -20.70 -4.96
CA MET A 277 3.00 -20.43 -4.13
C MET A 277 1.99 -21.56 -4.15
N ASP A 278 1.94 -22.34 -5.24
CA ASP A 278 1.08 -23.53 -5.32
C ASP A 278 1.44 -24.59 -4.25
N CYS A 279 2.68 -24.62 -3.75
CA CYS A 279 3.06 -25.46 -2.61
C CYS A 279 2.51 -24.95 -1.28
N LEU A 280 2.21 -23.65 -1.20
CA LEU A 280 1.66 -22.98 -0.02
C LEU A 280 0.13 -22.92 -0.06
N ARG A 281 -0.46 -22.98 -1.25
CA ARG A 281 -1.91 -22.98 -1.48
C ARG A 281 -2.48 -24.34 -1.10
N GLY A 282 -3.44 -24.33 -0.19
CA GLY A 282 -4.16 -25.54 0.20
C GLY A 282 -5.26 -25.26 1.21
N ASP A 283 -5.99 -26.31 1.58
CA ASP A 283 -7.07 -26.23 2.56
C ASP A 283 -6.56 -25.74 3.92
N ALA A 284 -5.37 -26.18 4.33
CA ALA A 284 -4.74 -25.76 5.58
C ALA A 284 -4.52 -24.24 5.63
N PHE A 285 -3.95 -23.67 4.56
CA PHE A 285 -3.75 -22.21 4.47
C PHE A 285 -5.09 -21.48 4.45
N SER A 286 -6.06 -21.96 3.66
CA SER A 286 -7.38 -21.34 3.55
C SER A 286 -8.15 -21.32 4.89
N GLN A 287 -8.02 -22.38 5.69
CA GLN A 287 -8.60 -22.46 7.03
C GLN A 287 -7.88 -21.54 8.02
N ALA A 288 -6.55 -21.57 8.02
CA ALA A 288 -5.72 -20.70 8.87
C ALA A 288 -5.98 -19.22 8.59
N TRP A 289 -6.02 -18.83 7.32
CA TRP A 289 -6.37 -17.47 6.89
C TRP A 289 -7.76 -17.06 7.40
N ARG A 290 -8.78 -17.92 7.27
CA ARG A 290 -10.12 -17.61 7.79
C ARG A 290 -10.12 -17.42 9.30
N ALA A 291 -9.32 -18.21 10.03
CA ALA A 291 -9.14 -18.09 11.48
C ALA A 291 -8.49 -16.75 11.88
N ASP A 292 -7.63 -16.21 11.02
CA ASP A 292 -6.84 -15.02 11.29
C ASP A 292 -7.39 -13.74 10.66
N TRP A 293 -8.30 -13.85 9.68
CA TRP A 293 -8.86 -12.70 8.98
C TRP A 293 -9.44 -11.67 9.96
N GLN A 294 -8.95 -10.42 9.86
CA GLN A 294 -9.25 -9.30 10.77
C GLN A 294 -9.00 -9.58 12.26
N ARG A 295 -8.16 -10.57 12.58
CA ARG A 295 -7.83 -11.03 13.93
C ARG A 295 -6.31 -11.17 14.09
N PRO A 296 -5.58 -10.05 14.22
CA PRO A 296 -4.16 -10.13 14.55
C PRO A 296 -3.96 -10.86 15.90
N PRO A 297 -2.84 -11.61 16.10
CA PRO A 297 -1.59 -11.50 15.36
C PRO A 297 -1.40 -12.48 14.19
N PHE A 298 -2.46 -13.00 13.58
CA PHE A 298 -2.35 -13.84 12.38
C PHE A 298 -1.47 -15.10 12.54
N ALA A 299 -1.47 -15.67 13.74
CA ALA A 299 -0.56 -16.74 14.11
C ALA A 299 -0.80 -18.05 13.34
N ALA A 300 -2.05 -18.36 12.97
CA ALA A 300 -2.37 -19.60 12.27
C ALA A 300 -1.81 -19.61 10.84
N ALA A 301 -2.02 -18.53 10.09
CA ALA A 301 -1.56 -18.36 8.71
C ALA A 301 -0.03 -18.29 8.66
N THR A 302 0.59 -17.53 9.56
CA THR A 302 2.05 -17.47 9.68
C THR A 302 2.65 -18.84 9.97
N ARG A 303 2.02 -19.65 10.83
CA ARG A 303 2.49 -21.02 11.12
C ARG A 303 2.46 -21.90 9.87
N VAL A 304 1.31 -21.97 9.18
CA VAL A 304 1.16 -22.80 7.98
C VAL A 304 2.18 -22.42 6.91
N LEU A 305 2.42 -21.13 6.70
CA LEU A 305 3.39 -20.66 5.72
C LEU A 305 4.85 -21.00 6.06
N LYS A 306 5.19 -21.07 7.35
CA LYS A 306 6.55 -21.43 7.79
C LYS A 306 6.82 -22.93 7.75
N GLU A 307 5.78 -23.74 7.86
CA GLU A 307 5.88 -25.21 7.90
C GLU A 307 5.95 -25.84 6.49
N ALA A 308 5.51 -25.11 5.46
CA ALA A 308 5.54 -25.53 4.06
C ALA A 308 6.90 -25.22 3.39
#